data_AF-A0A2G1LK78-F1
#
_entry.id   AF-A0A2G1LK78-F1
#
_cell.length_a   1.000
_cell.length_b   1.000
_cell.length_c   1.000
_cell.angle_alpha   90.00
_cell.angle_beta   90.00
_cell.angle_gamma   90.00
#
_symmetry.space_group_name_H-M   'P 1'
#
loop_
_entity.id
_entity.type
_entity.pdbx_description
1 polymer ?
#
loop_
_entity_poly.entity_id
_entity_poly.type
_entity_poly.pdbx_seq_one_letter_code
_entity_poly.pdbx_strand_id
1 'polypeptide(L)'
;MTIGVQSLIGDVSLFRNFQARAQLLRTIRDYDSFGPDVDPHGERDFGRFTFRDAVLYWKIDYYDRALEFGSPDPTDENVTTRVLTILLAQEY
;
A
#
# COMPACT_ATOMS: atom_id res chain seq x y z
N MET A 1 1.60 4.51 5.79
CA MET A 1 2.43 5.26 4.81
C MET A 1 3.74 5.59 5.49
N THR A 2 4.87 5.42 4.82
CA THR A 2 6.18 5.85 5.33
C THR A 2 6.29 7.38 5.36
N ILE A 3 7.35 7.90 5.99
CA ILE A 3 7.55 9.36 6.12
C ILE A 3 7.85 10.03 4.78
N GLY A 4 8.56 9.34 3.87
CA GLY A 4 8.79 9.80 2.50
C GLY A 4 7.50 9.96 1.70
N VAL A 5 6.58 8.99 1.79
CA VAL A 5 5.26 9.09 1.14
C VAL A 5 4.45 10.27 1.69
N GLN A 6 4.47 10.48 3.02
CA GLN A 6 3.80 11.62 3.64
C GLN A 6 4.41 12.95 3.18
N SER A 7 5.73 13.02 3.07
CA SER A 7 6.46 14.20 2.57
C SER A 7 6.11 14.51 1.11
N LEU A 8 5.91 13.48 0.28
CA LEU A 8 5.44 13.65 -1.10
C LEU A 8 4.03 14.22 -1.19
N ILE A 9 3.15 13.99 -0.20
CA ILE A 9 1.79 14.53 -0.18
C ILE A 9 1.78 15.94 0.43
N GLY A 10 2.45 16.13 1.56
CA GLY A 10 2.42 17.36 2.35
C GLY A 10 1.19 17.45 3.27
N ASP A 11 0.93 18.64 3.81
CA ASP A 11 -0.20 18.88 4.72
C ASP A 11 -1.55 18.70 4.02
N VAL A 12 -2.28 17.65 4.39
CA VAL A 12 -3.60 17.29 3.83
C VAL A 12 -4.75 18.19 4.29
N SER A 13 -4.52 19.12 5.21
CA SER A 13 -5.50 20.18 5.51
C SER A 13 -5.68 21.12 4.30
N LEU A 14 -4.67 21.20 3.43
CA LEU A 14 -4.71 21.93 2.19
C LEU A 14 -5.42 21.12 1.10
N PHE A 15 -6.38 21.73 0.42
CA PHE A 15 -7.22 21.09 -0.60
C PHE A 15 -6.41 20.33 -1.67
N ARG A 16 -5.30 20.91 -2.17
CA ARG A 16 -4.44 20.27 -3.18
C ARG A 16 -3.83 18.94 -2.68
N ASN A 17 -3.47 18.87 -1.41
CA ASN A 17 -2.80 17.70 -0.83
C ASN A 17 -3.82 16.64 -0.40
N PHE A 18 -5.02 17.07 0.03
CA PHE A 18 -6.16 16.16 0.16
C PHE A 18 -6.45 15.44 -1.17
N GLN A 19 -6.52 16.19 -2.28
CA GLN A 19 -6.71 15.62 -3.61
C GLN A 19 -5.55 14.68 -3.99
N ALA A 20 -4.32 15.05 -3.67
CA ALA A 20 -3.14 14.22 -3.92
C ALA A 20 -3.20 12.87 -3.19
N ARG A 21 -3.61 12.86 -1.90
CA ARG A 21 -3.85 11.63 -1.15
C ARG A 21 -4.97 10.79 -1.76
N ALA A 22 -6.06 11.43 -2.18
CA ALA A 22 -7.16 10.73 -2.85
C ALA A 22 -6.72 10.10 -4.18
N GLN A 23 -5.90 10.80 -4.97
CA GLN A 23 -5.30 10.25 -6.19
C GLN A 23 -4.42 9.04 -5.88
N LEU A 24 -3.54 9.14 -4.88
CA LEU A 24 -2.68 8.03 -4.45
C LEU A 24 -3.51 6.78 -4.11
N LEU A 25 -4.54 6.93 -3.28
CA LEU A 25 -5.42 5.82 -2.89
C LEU A 25 -6.21 5.26 -4.07
N ARG A 26 -6.61 6.10 -5.02
CA ARG A 26 -7.28 5.67 -6.25
C ARG A 26 -6.35 4.86 -7.14
N THR A 27 -5.09 5.28 -7.30
CA THR A 27 -4.09 4.53 -8.08
C THR A 27 -3.89 3.12 -7.52
N ILE A 28 -3.86 2.95 -6.20
CA ILE A 28 -3.75 1.63 -5.56
C ILE A 28 -5.03 0.81 -5.74
N ARG A 29 -6.20 1.44 -5.57
CA ARG A 29 -7.49 0.76 -5.78
C ARG A 29 -7.65 0.22 -7.20
N ASP A 30 -7.24 1.01 -8.18
CA ASP A 30 -7.39 0.71 -9.61
C ASP A 30 -6.18 -0.07 -10.16
N TYR A 31 -5.26 -0.52 -9.30
CA TYR A 31 -4.03 -1.20 -9.71
C TYR A 31 -4.32 -2.58 -10.32
N ASP A 32 -3.78 -2.82 -11.52
CA ASP A 32 -3.97 -4.07 -12.27
C ASP A 32 -2.67 -4.65 -12.86
N SER A 33 -1.53 -3.99 -12.61
CA SER A 33 -0.24 -4.32 -13.22
C SER A 33 0.54 -5.39 -12.45
N PHE A 34 -0.09 -6.55 -12.22
CA PHE A 34 0.48 -7.68 -11.48
C PHE A 34 1.39 -8.53 -12.36
N GLY A 35 2.61 -8.03 -12.62
CA GLY A 35 3.64 -8.74 -13.35
C GLY A 35 4.44 -9.72 -12.48
N PRO A 36 5.22 -10.65 -13.07
CA PRO A 36 6.06 -11.59 -12.32
C PRO A 36 7.10 -10.94 -11.39
N ASP A 37 7.41 -9.66 -11.59
CA ASP A 37 8.32 -8.88 -10.75
C ASP A 37 7.70 -8.44 -9.41
N VAL A 38 6.38 -8.30 -9.36
CA VAL A 38 5.64 -7.83 -8.18
C VAL A 38 4.67 -8.89 -7.62
N ASP A 39 4.33 -9.90 -8.41
CA ASP A 39 3.39 -10.95 -8.05
C ASP A 39 3.86 -12.33 -8.54
N PRO A 40 5.01 -12.84 -8.06
CA PRO A 40 5.55 -14.13 -8.49
C PRO A 40 4.68 -15.33 -8.07
N HIS A 41 3.83 -15.15 -7.07
CA HIS A 41 3.00 -16.20 -6.47
C HIS A 41 1.50 -16.05 -6.76
N GLY A 42 1.07 -14.97 -7.42
CA GLY A 42 -0.34 -14.74 -7.77
C GLY A 42 -1.22 -14.27 -6.61
N GLU A 43 -0.61 -13.83 -5.51
CA GLU A 43 -1.28 -13.40 -4.28
C GLU A 43 -1.88 -12.01 -4.42
N ARG A 44 -1.36 -11.19 -5.35
CA ARG A 44 -1.83 -9.84 -5.66
C ARG A 44 -1.86 -8.92 -4.43
N ASP A 45 -0.92 -9.11 -3.52
CA ASP A 45 -0.79 -8.39 -2.26
C ASP A 45 0.34 -7.35 -2.28
N PHE A 46 1.10 -7.25 -3.36
CA PHE A 46 2.19 -6.30 -3.57
C PHE A 46 2.09 -5.62 -4.94
N GLY A 47 2.52 -4.36 -4.99
CA GLY A 47 2.58 -3.63 -6.27
C GLY A 47 3.54 -2.44 -6.25
N ARG A 48 3.95 -2.04 -7.45
CA ARG A 48 4.86 -0.92 -7.72
C ARG A 48 4.23 0.07 -8.68
N PHE A 49 4.32 1.36 -8.38
CA PHE A 49 3.83 2.43 -9.25
C PHE A 49 4.58 3.75 -9.02
N THR A 50 4.37 4.74 -9.89
CA THR A 50 4.99 6.07 -9.78
C THR A 50 3.97 7.11 -9.35
N PHE A 51 4.36 7.98 -8.42
CA PHE A 51 3.57 9.13 -7.96
C PHE A 51 4.49 10.33 -7.72
N ARG A 52 4.20 11.47 -8.37
CA ARG A 52 5.04 12.69 -8.32
C ARG A 52 6.52 12.38 -8.59
N ASP A 53 6.79 11.65 -9.66
CA ASP A 53 8.13 11.22 -10.12
C ASP A 53 8.91 10.30 -9.14
N ALA A 54 8.27 9.88 -8.04
CA ALA A 54 8.83 8.92 -7.11
C ALA A 54 8.26 7.52 -7.33
N VAL A 55 9.11 6.50 -7.22
CA VAL A 55 8.69 5.09 -7.25
C VAL A 55 8.20 4.71 -5.85
N LEU A 56 6.97 4.21 -5.77
CA LEU A 56 6.35 3.75 -4.53
C LEU A 56 6.02 2.26 -4.65
N TYR A 57 6.07 1.59 -3.50
CA TYR A 57 5.51 0.26 -3.32
C TYR A 57 4.23 0.36 -2.50
N TRP A 58 3.29 -0.54 -2.73
CA TRP A 58 2.23 -0.84 -1.79
C TRP A 58 2.23 -2.33 -1.49
N LYS A 59 1.82 -2.70 -0.28
CA LYS A 59 1.64 -4.09 0.11
C LYS A 59 0.47 -4.27 1.08
N ILE A 60 -0.08 -5.48 1.13
CA ILE A 60 -1.09 -5.90 2.09
C ILE A 60 -0.45 -6.96 3.00
N ASP A 61 -0.27 -6.61 4.27
CA ASP A 61 0.19 -7.56 5.29
C ASP A 61 -1.02 -8.20 5.99
N TYR A 62 -0.90 -9.50 6.31
CA TYR A 62 -1.96 -10.29 6.93
C TYR A 62 -1.64 -10.59 8.40
N TYR A 63 -2.32 -9.91 9.31
CA TYR A 63 -2.16 -10.09 10.76
C TYR A 63 -3.35 -10.85 11.36
N ASP A 64 -3.17 -11.37 12.57
CA ASP A 64 -4.27 -11.81 13.41
C ASP A 64 -5.20 -10.63 13.79
N ARG A 65 -6.27 -10.92 14.53
CA ARG A 65 -7.23 -9.91 14.99
C ARG A 65 -6.66 -8.95 16.04
N ALA A 66 -5.58 -9.32 16.71
CA ALA A 66 -4.92 -8.51 17.74
C ALA A 66 -3.82 -7.61 17.16
N LEU A 67 -3.44 -7.79 15.89
CA LEU A 67 -2.30 -7.15 15.23
C LEU A 67 -0.95 -7.48 15.91
N GLU A 68 -0.83 -8.64 16.53
CA GLU A 68 0.40 -9.06 17.23
C GLU A 68 1.25 -10.01 16.37
N PHE A 69 0.61 -10.94 15.67
CA PHE A 69 1.27 -11.94 14.83
C PHE A 69 0.64 -12.02 13.44
N GLY A 70 1.23 -12.85 12.57
CA GLY A 70 0.63 -13.19 11.29
C GLY A 70 -0.69 -13.93 11.46
N SER A 71 -1.63 -13.73 10.54
CA SER A 71 -2.91 -14.46 10.57
C SER A 71 -2.68 -15.98 10.50
N PRO A 72 -3.42 -16.79 11.30
CA PRO A 72 -3.35 -18.25 11.18
C PRO A 72 -3.91 -18.77 9.85
N ASP A 73 -4.79 -18.02 9.21
CA ASP A 73 -5.31 -18.29 7.86
C ASP A 73 -5.59 -16.95 7.14
N PRO A 74 -4.66 -16.46 6.30
CA PRO A 74 -4.81 -15.21 5.53
C PRO A 74 -6.03 -15.15 4.60
N THR A 75 -6.61 -16.31 4.27
CA THR A 75 -7.78 -16.43 3.38
C THR A 75 -9.10 -16.24 4.13
N ASP A 76 -9.14 -16.53 5.43
CA ASP A 76 -10.32 -16.34 6.28
C ASP A 76 -10.36 -14.92 6.86
N GLU A 77 -11.38 -14.15 6.43
CA GLU A 77 -11.60 -12.78 6.88
C GLU A 77 -12.05 -12.66 8.34
N ASN A 78 -12.55 -13.74 8.95
CA ASN A 78 -12.98 -13.74 10.35
C ASN A 78 -11.80 -13.73 11.32
N VAL A 79 -10.65 -14.27 10.89
CA VAL A 79 -9.43 -14.36 11.72
C VAL A 79 -8.31 -13.43 11.25
N THR A 80 -8.47 -12.79 10.09
CA THR A 80 -7.45 -11.94 9.47
C THR A 80 -7.75 -10.44 9.57
N THR A 81 -6.72 -9.65 9.83
CA THR A 81 -6.69 -8.20 9.61
C THR A 81 -5.73 -7.87 8.48
N ARG A 82 -6.22 -7.24 7.40
CA ARG A 82 -5.43 -6.83 6.24
C ARG A 82 -4.96 -5.40 6.40
N VAL A 83 -3.65 -5.17 6.36
CA VAL A 83 -3.04 -3.84 6.55
C VAL A 83 -2.38 -3.39 5.26
N LEU A 84 -2.91 -2.33 4.65
CA LEU A 84 -2.30 -1.69 3.49
C LEU A 84 -1.18 -0.74 3.93
N THR A 85 0.04 -1.06 3.49
CA THR A 85 1.21 -0.20 3.67
C THR A 85 1.61 0.41 2.32
N ILE A 86 1.89 1.72 2.29
CA ILE A 86 2.45 2.43 1.13
C ILE A 86 3.83 2.94 1.51
N LEU A 87 4.84 2.60 0.70
CA LEU A 87 6.25 2.83 0.96
C LEU A 87 6.89 3.61 -0.19
N LEU A 88 7.87 4.47 0.13
CA LEU A 88 8.74 5.06 -0.86
C LEU A 88 9.87 4.07 -1.17
N ALA A 89 10.10 3.73 -2.44
CA ALA A 89 11.08 2.72 -2.82
C ALA A 89 12.53 3.06 -2.43
N GLN A 90 12.84 4.34 -2.20
CA GLN A 90 14.17 4.80 -1.78
C GLN A 90 14.44 4.63 -0.29
N GLU A 91 13.42 4.36 0.52
CA GLU A 91 13.56 4.12 1.97
C GLU A 91 13.81 2.64 2.29
N TYR A 92 13.97 1.80 1.25
CA TYR A 92 14.16 0.36 1.33
C TYR A 92 15.33 -0.05 0.43
#